data_AF-F2L3K0-F1
#
_entry.id   AF-F2L3K0-F1
#
_cell.length_a   1.000
_cell.length_b   1.000
_cell.length_c   1.000
_cell.angle_alpha   90.00
_cell.angle_beta   90.00
_cell.angle_gamma   90.00
#
_symmetry.space_group_name_H-M   'P 1'
#
loop_
_entity.id
_entity.type
_entity.pdbx_description
1 polymer ?
#
loop_
_entity_poly.entity_id
_entity_poly.type
_entity_poly.pdbx_seq_one_letter_code
_entity_poly.pdbx_strand_id
1 'polypeptide(L)' 'MARRRRNGDLNLFTAAGLLNFSREGEIERIKLSPKTVVIASIVIMGIVIVLNLLRI' A
#
# COMPACT_ATOMS: atom_id res chain seq x y z
N MET A 1 16.28 -24.00 -20.34
CA MET A 1 15.73 -23.69 -18.99
C MET A 1 16.84 -22.97 -18.23
N ALA A 2 16.74 -21.81 -17.59
CA ALA A 2 15.60 -21.09 -17.02
C ALA A 2 15.82 -19.57 -17.17
N ARG A 3 14.76 -18.86 -17.53
CA ARG A 3 14.68 -17.42 -17.77
C ARG A 3 14.79 -16.65 -16.44
N ARG A 4 16.01 -16.55 -15.89
CA ARG A 4 16.34 -15.85 -14.63
C ARG A 4 16.68 -14.37 -14.88
N ARG A 5 15.83 -13.64 -15.61
CA ARG A 5 15.99 -12.20 -15.86
C ARG A 5 14.65 -11.50 -15.63
N ARG A 6 14.49 -10.83 -14.49
CA ARG A 6 13.61 -9.64 -14.23
C ARG A 6 13.09 -9.45 -12.79
N ASN A 7 13.72 -10.01 -11.76
CA ASN A 7 13.33 -9.71 -10.37
C ASN A 7 13.97 -8.42 -9.79
N GLY A 8 14.34 -7.45 -10.62
CA GLY A 8 15.04 -6.24 -10.16
C GLY A 8 14.17 -5.00 -10.02
N ASP A 9 12.99 -4.96 -10.66
CA ASP A 9 12.33 -3.68 -10.94
C ASP A 9 10.80 -3.78 -11.05
N LEU A 10 10.20 -4.80 -10.42
CA LEU A 10 8.77 -4.80 -10.19
C LEU A 10 8.49 -3.77 -9.10
N ASN A 11 8.42 -2.52 -9.53
CA ASN A 11 8.01 -1.35 -8.77
C ASN A 11 6.87 -1.78 -7.84
N LEU A 12 7.01 -1.57 -6.53
CA LEU A 12 6.03 -2.02 -5.51
C LEU A 12 4.58 -1.64 -5.90
N PHE A 13 4.45 -0.51 -6.59
CA PHE A 13 3.22 0.02 -7.16
C PHE A 13 2.58 -0.90 -8.23
N THR A 14 3.38 -1.57 -9.05
CA THR A 14 2.95 -2.63 -9.98
C THR A 14 2.42 -3.86 -9.27
N ALA A 15 3.14 -4.32 -8.26
CA ALA A 15 2.75 -5.49 -7.48
C ALA A 15 1.45 -5.26 -6.68
N ALA A 16 1.20 -4.01 -6.28
CA ALA A 16 0.00 -3.61 -5.54
C ALA A 16 -1.22 -3.27 -6.43
N GLY A 17 -1.14 -3.46 -7.76
CA GLY A 17 -2.23 -3.08 -8.68
C GLY A 17 -2.39 -1.56 -8.87
N LEU A 18 -1.44 -0.76 -8.37
CA LEU A 18 -1.47 0.71 -8.42
C LEU A 18 -1.00 1.30 -9.76
N LEU A 19 -0.56 0.46 -10.71
CA LEU A 19 -0.13 0.91 -12.04
C LEU A 19 -1.27 1.48 -12.88
N ASN A 20 -2.48 0.91 -12.79
CA ASN A 20 -3.63 1.39 -13.55
C ASN A 20 -4.07 2.77 -13.04
N PHE A 21 -4.04 2.96 -11.71
CA PHE A 21 -4.31 4.24 -11.08
C PHE A 21 -3.31 5.33 -11.47
N SER A 22 -2.01 5.01 -11.57
CA SER A 22 -0.96 5.97 -11.98
C SER A 22 -1.06 6.42 -13.44
N ARG A 23 -1.67 5.59 -14.30
CA ARG A 23 -1.76 5.86 -15.74
C ARG A 23 -3.00 6.66 -16.11
N GLU A 24 -4.05 6.58 -15.30
CA GLU A 24 -5.36 7.21 -15.54
C GLU A 24 -5.48 8.62 -14.94
N GLY A 25 -4.44 9.14 -14.28
CA GLY A 25 -4.52 10.44 -13.59
C GLY A 25 -5.46 10.42 -12.37
N GLU A 26 -5.98 9.26 -11.97
CA GLU A 26 -6.84 9.12 -10.81
C GLU A 26 -6.08 9.31 -9.49
N ILE A 27 -4.74 9.14 -9.48
CA ILE A 27 -3.91 9.51 -8.31
C ILE A 27 -4.01 11.01 -8.00
N GLU A 28 -4.33 11.86 -8.97
CA GLU A 28 -4.56 13.30 -8.71
C GLU A 28 -5.94 13.56 -8.08
N ARG A 29 -6.93 12.69 -8.29
CA ARG A 29 -8.27 12.81 -7.68
C ARG A 29 -8.34 12.20 -6.29
N ILE A 30 -7.59 11.12 -6.05
CA ILE A 30 -7.41 10.57 -4.71
C ILE A 30 -6.34 11.41 -4.02
N LYS A 31 -6.75 12.52 -3.41
CA LYS A 31 -5.90 13.45 -2.64
C LYS A 31 -5.29 12.84 -1.36
N LEU A 32 -5.27 11.51 -1.26
CA LEU A 32 -4.64 10.74 -0.21
C LEU A 32 -3.27 10.28 -0.71
N SER A 33 -2.22 10.85 -0.13
CA SER A 33 -0.85 10.39 -0.39
C SER A 33 -0.74 8.89 -0.02
N PRO A 34 -0.01 8.07 -0.80
CA PRO A 34 0.29 6.69 -0.43
C PRO A 34 0.89 6.57 0.98
N LYS A 35 1.65 7.58 1.42
CA LYS A 35 2.18 7.67 2.79
C LYS A 35 1.06 7.72 3.83
N THR A 36 -0.01 8.47 3.57
CA THR A 36 -1.16 8.60 4.46
C THR A 36 -1.87 7.27 4.65
N VAL A 37 -2.01 6.46 3.59
CA VAL A 37 -2.63 5.13 3.66
C VAL A 37 -1.80 4.17 4.53
N VAL A 38 -0.48 4.20 4.37
CA VAL A 38 0.45 3.39 5.19
C VAL A 38 0.38 3.81 6.66
N ILE A 39 0.35 5.12 6.94
CA ILE A 39 0.24 5.61 8.32
C ILE A 39 -1.12 5.22 8.93
N ALA A 40 -2.21 5.41 8.19
CA ALA A 40 -3.56 5.08 8.66
C ALA A 40 -3.71 3.59 8.99
N SER A 41 -3.13 2.70 8.17
CA SER A 41 -3.17 1.26 8.42
C SER A 41 -2.41 0.86 9.70
N ILE A 42 -1.24 1.44 9.95
CA ILE A 42 -0.48 1.23 11.19
C ILE A 42 -1.26 1.75 12.40
N VAL A 43 -1.88 2.93 12.29
CA VAL A 43 -2.68 3.53 13.37
C VAL A 43 -3.89 2.66 13.72
N ILE A 44 -4.65 2.21 12.72
CA ILE A 44 -5.82 1.33 12.93
C ILE A 44 -5.38 0.03 13.60
N MET A 45 -4.27 -0.58 13.15
CA MET A 45 -3.74 -1.78 13.77
C MET A 45 -3.37 -1.55 15.24
N GLY A 46 -2.71 -0.43 15.54
CA GLY A 46 -2.39 -0.02 16.92
C GLY A 46 -3.62 0.14 17.79
N ILE A 47 -4.67 0.79 17.28
CA ILE A 47 -5.95 0.96 18.00
C ILE A 47 -6.57 -0.39 18.34
N VAL A 48 -6.63 -1.32 17.38
CA VAL A 48 -7.19 -2.67 17.59
C VAL A 48 -6.40 -3.41 18.68
N ILE A 49 -5.08 -3.32 18.66
CA ILE A 49 -4.22 -3.94 19.69
C ILE A 49 -4.50 -3.33 21.06
N VAL A 50 -4.55 -2.01 21.16
CA VAL A 50 -4.81 -1.30 22.42
C VAL A 50 -6.20 -1.65 22.97
N LEU A 51 -7.24 -1.66 22.12
CA LEU A 51 -8.59 -2.07 22.53
C LEU A 51 -8.60 -3.51 23.05
N ASN A 52 -7.95 -4.43 22.33
CA ASN A 52 -7.84 -5.82 22.75
C ASN A 52 -7.09 -5.97 24.09
N LEU A 53 -6.03 -5.19 24.32
CA LEU A 53 -5.28 -5.18 25.58
C LEU A 53 -6.09 -4.58 26.74
N LEU A 54 -6.90 -3.56 26.47
CA LEU A 54 -7.77 -2.93 27.46
C LEU A 54 -9.00 -3.78 27.81
N ARG A 55 -9.24 -4.89 27.09
CA ARG A 55 -10.44 -5.75 27.23
C ARG A 55 -11.74 -4.94 27.29
N ILE A 56 -11.82 -3.89 26.47
CA ILE A 56 -13.07 -3.16 26.22
C ILE A 56 -13.84 -3.91 25.13
#